data_AF-A0A962DLY3-F1
#
_entry.id   AF-A0A962DLY3-F1
#
_cell.length_a   1.000
_cell.length_b   1.000
_cell.length_c   1.000
_cell.angle_alpha   90.00
_cell.angle_beta   90.00
_cell.angle_gamma   90.00
#
_symmetry.space_group_name_H-M   'P 1'
#
loop_
_entity.id
_entity.type
_entity.pdbx_description
1 polymer ?
#
loop_
_entity_poly.entity_id
_entity_poly.type
_entity_poly.pdbx_seq_one_letter_code
_entity_poly.pdbx_strand_id
1 'polypeptide(L)'
;QTASLSSGSATLGLYMDFSGAGEQTVGGGVDLDFQGGISMGTFTPTSYFTTTADPFFTGHGTVDADNDYEIHFGNFAGLGGVNKLGDLTVNLLSLGVGTISMAINSAYGNFYSTSSQLQSVALPGAQINVVPAPAGIWLLVTGLAGLVTRRFVRR
;
A
#
# COMPACT_ATOMS: atom_id res chain seq x y z
N GLN A 1 -4.99 -2.83 -9.30
CA GLN A 1 -3.68 -3.13 -9.94
C GLN A 1 -3.61 -4.61 -10.28
N THR A 2 -2.79 -5.03 -11.25
CA THR A 2 -2.49 -6.45 -11.50
C THR A 2 -1.01 -6.71 -11.22
N ALA A 3 -0.69 -7.78 -10.51
CA ALA A 3 0.69 -8.19 -10.21
C ALA A 3 0.87 -9.70 -10.41
N SER A 4 2.08 -10.14 -10.78
CA SER A 4 2.37 -11.57 -10.91
C SER A 4 2.72 -12.16 -9.55
N LEU A 5 2.17 -13.31 -9.19
CA LEU A 5 2.59 -14.02 -7.97
C LEU A 5 4.11 -14.27 -7.93
N SER A 6 4.73 -14.46 -9.10
CA SER A 6 6.18 -14.70 -9.20
C SER A 6 7.05 -13.50 -8.82
N SER A 7 6.51 -12.27 -8.73
CA SER A 7 7.27 -11.13 -8.21
C SER A 7 7.43 -11.16 -6.69
N GLY A 8 6.65 -12.00 -5.98
CA GLY A 8 6.66 -12.11 -4.52
C GLY A 8 6.03 -10.92 -3.79
N SER A 9 6.11 -9.71 -4.36
CA SER A 9 5.51 -8.50 -3.82
C SER A 9 4.98 -7.56 -4.91
N ALA A 10 4.18 -6.57 -4.49
CA ALA A 10 3.76 -5.43 -5.29
C ALA A 10 3.82 -4.16 -4.46
N THR A 11 4.03 -3.01 -5.12
CA THR A 11 4.09 -1.70 -4.45
C THR A 11 2.91 -0.83 -4.89
N LEU A 12 2.28 -0.20 -3.91
CA LEU A 12 1.20 0.76 -4.03
C LEU A 12 1.63 2.08 -3.39
N GLY A 13 1.33 3.21 -4.04
CA GLY A 13 1.51 4.51 -3.40
C GLY A 13 0.31 4.84 -2.51
N LEU A 14 0.57 5.26 -1.26
CA LEU A 14 -0.44 5.84 -0.39
C LEU A 14 -0.46 7.36 -0.58
N TYR A 15 -1.66 7.90 -0.85
CA TYR A 15 -1.88 9.32 -1.08
C TYR A 15 -2.95 9.86 -0.14
N MET A 16 -2.80 11.12 0.25
CA MET A 16 -3.84 11.94 0.85
C MET A 16 -4.19 13.08 -0.08
N ASP A 17 -5.49 13.34 -0.24
CA ASP A 17 -5.99 14.45 -1.06
C ASP A 17 -6.93 15.33 -0.23
N PHE A 18 -6.44 16.51 0.13
CA PHE A 18 -7.22 17.57 0.77
C PHE A 18 -7.41 18.78 -0.16
N SER A 19 -7.28 18.60 -1.47
CA SER A 19 -7.45 19.68 -2.47
C SER A 19 -8.87 20.27 -2.47
N GLY A 20 -9.88 19.47 -2.14
CA GLY A 20 -11.29 19.88 -2.09
C GLY A 20 -11.81 20.25 -0.71
N ALA A 21 -10.97 20.21 0.33
CA ALA A 21 -11.43 20.34 1.72
C ALA A 21 -11.67 21.80 2.17
N GLY A 22 -11.28 22.80 1.37
CA GLY A 22 -11.36 24.23 1.70
C GLY A 22 -10.35 24.69 2.76
N GLU A 23 -9.82 23.76 3.56
CA GLU A 23 -8.80 23.96 4.57
C GLU A 23 -7.80 22.80 4.60
N GLN A 24 -6.61 23.07 5.09
CA GLN A 24 -5.56 22.07 5.28
C GLN A 24 -5.88 21.17 6.48
N THR A 25 -5.50 19.89 6.40
CA THR A 25 -5.60 18.96 7.54
C THR A 25 -4.41 19.10 8.48
N VAL A 26 -4.64 18.90 9.77
CA VAL A 26 -3.57 18.79 10.78
C VAL A 26 -3.20 17.35 11.08
N GLY A 27 -3.91 16.33 10.58
CA GLY A 27 -3.55 14.93 10.84
C GLY A 27 -4.75 14.11 11.30
N GLY A 28 -4.49 12.85 11.64
CA GLY A 28 -5.47 11.81 11.96
C GLY A 28 -4.82 10.41 11.88
N GLY A 29 -5.61 9.35 11.95
CA GLY A 29 -5.10 7.98 11.81
C GLY A 29 -5.92 7.12 10.86
N VAL A 30 -5.25 6.20 10.18
CA VAL A 30 -5.89 5.19 9.32
C VAL A 30 -5.37 3.80 9.61
N ASP A 31 -6.28 2.85 9.55
CA ASP A 31 -6.03 1.41 9.62
C ASP A 31 -6.11 0.79 8.24
N LEU A 32 -5.22 -0.16 7.96
CA LEU A 32 -5.15 -0.90 6.71
C LEU A 32 -5.35 -2.40 6.98
N ASP A 33 -6.52 -2.89 6.62
CA ASP A 33 -6.86 -4.32 6.72
C ASP A 33 -6.58 -5.02 5.39
N PHE A 34 -5.77 -6.08 5.43
CA PHE A 34 -5.32 -6.83 4.26
C PHE A 34 -6.06 -8.16 4.18
N GLN A 35 -6.79 -8.36 3.09
CA GLN A 35 -7.57 -9.57 2.85
C GLN A 35 -7.22 -10.21 1.50
N GLY A 36 -7.40 -11.52 1.41
CA GLY A 36 -7.29 -12.28 0.15
C GLY A 36 -5.86 -12.43 -0.35
N GLY A 37 -5.16 -13.51 0.04
CA GLY A 37 -3.90 -13.91 -0.60
C GLY A 37 -2.76 -12.88 -0.59
N ILE A 38 -2.89 -11.79 0.17
CA ILE A 38 -1.89 -10.74 0.34
C ILE A 38 -1.68 -10.49 1.82
N SER A 39 -0.55 -9.91 2.18
CA SER A 39 -0.28 -9.44 3.53
C SER A 39 0.58 -8.19 3.49
N MET A 40 0.64 -7.49 4.62
CA MET A 40 1.54 -6.36 4.78
C MET A 40 3.00 -6.81 4.57
N GLY A 41 3.72 -6.06 3.74
CA GLY A 41 5.17 -6.18 3.56
C GLY A 41 5.88 -5.08 4.33
N THR A 42 6.04 -3.92 3.70
CA THR A 42 6.73 -2.76 4.30
C THR A 42 6.05 -1.46 3.91
N PHE A 43 6.16 -0.45 4.76
CA PHE A 43 5.80 0.92 4.42
C PHE A 43 7.07 1.77 4.39
N THR A 44 7.34 2.40 3.25
CA THR A 44 8.45 3.33 3.10
C THR A 44 7.88 4.75 3.05
N PRO A 45 7.97 5.52 4.14
CA PRO A 45 7.45 6.88 4.18
C PRO A 45 8.24 7.81 3.25
N THR A 46 7.57 8.79 2.65
CA THR A 46 8.25 9.88 1.94
C THR A 46 8.84 10.88 2.94
N SER A 47 9.64 11.83 2.44
CA SER A 47 10.10 12.96 3.27
C SER A 47 8.94 13.74 3.87
N TYR A 48 7.79 13.83 3.18
CA TYR A 48 6.63 14.52 3.70
C TYR A 48 6.16 13.94 5.05
N PHE A 49 6.11 12.62 5.13
CA PHE A 49 5.74 11.91 6.35
C PHE A 49 6.75 12.13 7.49
N THR A 50 8.04 12.26 7.16
CA THR A 50 9.12 12.27 8.17
C THR A 50 9.62 13.66 8.57
N THR A 51 9.43 14.68 7.74
CA THR A 51 9.96 16.03 8.00
C THR A 51 8.89 17.08 8.25
N THR A 52 7.66 16.86 7.77
CA THR A 52 6.58 17.85 7.85
C THR A 52 5.60 17.54 8.99
N ALA A 53 5.45 16.28 9.33
CA ALA A 53 4.56 15.83 10.39
C ALA A 53 5.25 15.87 11.76
N ASP A 54 4.46 16.07 12.82
CA ASP A 54 4.95 16.01 14.19
C ASP A 54 5.63 14.66 14.47
N PRO A 55 6.94 14.65 14.79
CA PRO A 55 7.70 13.41 14.95
C PRO A 55 7.32 12.62 16.21
N PHE A 56 6.58 13.21 17.15
CA PHE A 56 6.15 12.52 18.37
C PHE A 56 4.87 11.69 18.18
N PHE A 57 4.01 12.14 17.27
CA PHE A 57 2.70 11.54 16.99
C PHE A 57 2.61 10.98 15.57
N THR A 58 3.67 11.00 14.77
CA THR A 58 3.62 10.43 13.41
C THR A 58 4.33 9.10 13.42
N GLY A 59 3.63 8.08 12.93
CA GLY A 59 4.11 6.71 13.05
C GLY A 59 3.29 5.74 12.22
N HIS A 60 3.76 4.51 12.24
CA HIS A 60 3.10 3.41 11.56
C HIS A 60 3.57 2.09 12.17
N GLY A 61 2.73 1.07 12.14
CA GLY A 61 3.11 -0.25 12.64
C GLY A 61 1.93 -1.14 12.94
N THR A 62 2.15 -2.06 13.88
CA THR A 62 1.14 -3.02 14.34
C THR A 62 0.99 -3.02 15.86
N VAL A 63 1.70 -2.12 16.57
CA VAL A 63 1.74 -2.12 18.04
C VAL A 63 0.41 -1.65 18.61
N ASP A 64 -0.16 -0.61 18.01
CA ASP A 64 -1.43 -0.01 18.39
C ASP A 64 -2.56 -0.34 17.40
N ALA A 65 -2.32 -1.34 16.54
CA ALA A 65 -3.25 -1.87 15.56
C ALA A 65 -4.08 -3.01 16.17
N ASP A 66 -5.38 -3.07 15.92
CA ASP A 66 -6.28 -4.05 16.57
C ASP A 66 -6.51 -5.33 15.75
N ASN A 67 -5.90 -5.45 14.57
CA ASN A 67 -5.48 -6.69 13.88
C ASN A 67 -4.80 -6.44 12.52
N ASP A 68 -4.48 -5.19 12.25
CA ASP A 68 -4.20 -4.60 10.95
C ASP A 68 -2.86 -3.86 10.96
N TYR A 69 -2.60 -3.05 9.94
CA TYR A 69 -1.47 -2.15 9.91
C TYR A 69 -1.96 -0.72 10.02
N GLU A 70 -1.46 0.01 11.01
CA GLU A 70 -1.91 1.36 11.28
C GLU A 70 -0.88 2.38 10.77
N ILE A 71 -1.38 3.50 10.26
CA ILE A 71 -0.59 4.66 9.86
C ILE A 71 -1.28 5.89 10.44
N HIS A 72 -0.56 6.62 11.28
CA HIS A 72 -1.08 7.79 11.94
C HIS A 72 -0.15 8.98 11.75
N PHE A 73 -0.77 10.15 11.78
CA PHE A 73 -0.15 11.40 11.44
C PHE A 73 -0.39 12.38 12.56
N GLY A 74 0.70 12.83 13.17
CA GLY A 74 0.68 13.98 14.06
C GLY A 74 0.48 15.27 13.28
N ASN A 75 0.64 16.41 13.95
CA ASN A 75 0.40 17.71 13.34
C ASN A 75 1.21 17.92 12.05
N PHE A 76 0.55 17.90 10.89
CA PHE A 76 1.18 18.19 9.59
C PHE A 76 1.58 19.65 9.40
N ALA A 77 1.30 20.53 10.37
CA ALA A 77 1.36 21.98 10.23
C ALA A 77 0.51 22.52 9.06
N GLY A 78 -0.50 21.77 8.66
CA GLY A 78 -1.37 22.06 7.52
C GLY A 78 -0.95 21.33 6.23
N LEU A 79 -1.57 20.17 5.99
CA LEU A 79 -1.49 19.42 4.75
C LEU A 79 -2.68 19.75 3.83
N GLY A 80 -2.42 20.31 2.65
CA GLY A 80 -3.42 20.57 1.62
C GLY A 80 -3.03 19.94 0.28
N GLY A 81 -4.00 19.77 -0.63
CA GLY A 81 -3.74 19.21 -1.96
C GLY A 81 -3.50 17.70 -1.95
N VAL A 82 -2.99 17.18 -3.08
CA VAL A 82 -2.67 15.77 -3.28
C VAL A 82 -1.21 15.51 -2.90
N ASN A 83 -0.97 14.66 -1.91
CA ASN A 83 0.37 14.38 -1.40
C ASN A 83 0.59 12.88 -1.26
N LYS A 84 1.76 12.42 -1.69
CA LYS A 84 2.20 11.03 -1.50
C LYS A 84 2.84 10.88 -0.13
N LEU A 85 2.28 10.01 0.70
CA LEU A 85 2.74 9.77 2.06
C LEU A 85 3.81 8.69 2.13
N GLY A 86 3.74 7.70 1.26
CA GLY A 86 4.69 6.60 1.25
C GLY A 86 4.35 5.54 0.20
N ASP A 87 5.22 4.55 0.15
CA ASP A 87 5.06 3.36 -0.66
C ASP A 87 4.76 2.16 0.24
N LEU A 88 3.60 1.55 0.01
CA LEU A 88 3.14 0.33 0.64
C LEU A 88 3.53 -0.86 -0.22
N THR A 89 4.45 -1.67 0.27
CA THR A 89 4.76 -2.97 -0.32
C THR A 89 3.89 -4.03 0.33
N VAL A 90 3.20 -4.82 -0.51
CA VAL A 90 2.44 -5.99 -0.07
C VAL A 90 3.10 -7.26 -0.55
N ASN A 91 3.06 -8.30 0.28
CA ASN A 91 3.49 -9.63 -0.11
C ASN A 91 2.35 -10.35 -0.86
N LEU A 92 2.67 -11.04 -1.94
CA LEU A 92 1.73 -11.81 -2.75
C LEU A 92 1.86 -13.29 -2.36
N LEU A 93 0.85 -13.82 -1.67
CA LEU A 93 0.88 -15.17 -1.08
C LEU A 93 0.11 -16.20 -1.92
N SER A 94 -0.95 -15.80 -2.62
CA SER A 94 -1.72 -16.68 -3.49
C SER A 94 -2.30 -15.97 -4.70
N LEU A 95 -2.73 -16.74 -5.69
CA LEU A 95 -3.49 -16.23 -6.83
C LEU A 95 -4.87 -15.72 -6.39
N GLY A 96 -5.43 -14.80 -7.16
CA GLY A 96 -6.76 -14.25 -6.95
C GLY A 96 -6.72 -12.77 -6.57
N VAL A 97 -7.81 -12.31 -5.96
CA VAL A 97 -7.99 -10.90 -5.62
C VAL A 97 -7.59 -10.69 -4.16
N GLY A 98 -6.62 -9.80 -3.95
CA GLY A 98 -6.34 -9.21 -2.65
C GLY A 98 -6.92 -7.81 -2.53
N THR A 99 -7.44 -7.49 -1.36
CA THR A 99 -8.03 -6.18 -1.04
C THR A 99 -7.38 -5.58 0.18
N ILE A 100 -7.21 -4.26 0.15
CA ILE A 100 -6.78 -3.46 1.28
C ILE A 100 -7.95 -2.55 1.61
N SER A 101 -8.60 -2.81 2.73
CA SER A 101 -9.66 -1.94 3.26
C SER A 101 -9.02 -0.89 4.16
N MET A 102 -9.60 0.31 4.19
CA MET A 102 -9.11 1.39 5.03
C MET A 102 -10.21 1.89 5.96
N ALA A 103 -9.86 2.12 7.22
CA ALA A 103 -10.76 2.70 8.22
C ALA A 103 -10.05 3.82 8.99
N ILE A 104 -10.81 4.65 9.70
CA ILE A 104 -10.21 5.61 10.63
C ILE A 104 -9.71 4.83 11.85
N ASN A 105 -8.45 5.03 12.22
CA ASN A 105 -7.87 4.36 13.36
C ASN A 105 -8.51 4.86 14.67
N SER A 106 -8.91 3.93 15.51
CA SER A 106 -9.66 4.24 16.74
C SER A 106 -8.80 4.87 17.84
N ALA A 107 -7.49 4.60 17.86
CA ALA A 107 -6.53 5.15 18.82
C ALA A 107 -6.08 6.57 18.47
N TYR A 108 -5.84 6.85 17.19
CA TYR A 108 -5.32 8.14 16.69
C TYR A 108 -6.43 9.08 16.18
N GLY A 109 -7.61 8.55 15.89
CA GLY A 109 -8.83 9.31 15.67
C GLY A 109 -8.96 9.95 14.29
N ASN A 110 -9.98 10.80 14.17
CA ASN A 110 -10.39 11.41 12.92
C ASN A 110 -9.43 12.49 12.42
N PHE A 111 -9.66 12.91 11.18
CA PHE A 111 -8.96 14.04 10.58
C PHE A 111 -9.59 15.38 10.94
N TYR A 112 -8.76 16.35 11.27
CA TYR A 112 -9.19 17.71 11.61
C TYR A 112 -8.48 18.74 10.73
N SER A 113 -9.14 19.87 10.47
CA SER A 113 -8.55 20.99 9.77
C SER A 113 -7.69 21.86 10.70
N THR A 114 -6.93 22.78 10.12
CA THR A 114 -6.18 23.81 10.86
C THR A 114 -7.07 24.71 11.75
N SER A 115 -8.37 24.80 11.48
CA SER A 115 -9.35 25.52 12.32
C SER A 115 -10.07 24.60 13.33
N SER A 116 -9.54 23.38 13.54
CA SER A 116 -10.09 22.35 14.44
C SER A 116 -11.48 21.85 14.04
N GLN A 117 -11.87 21.99 12.77
CA GLN A 117 -13.10 21.39 12.25
C GLN A 117 -12.86 19.95 11.83
N LEU A 118 -13.79 19.06 12.13
CA LEU A 118 -13.75 17.67 11.69
C LEU A 118 -13.81 17.64 10.15
N GLN A 119 -12.89 16.90 9.52
CA GLN A 119 -12.86 16.71 8.08
C GLN A 119 -13.37 15.30 7.73
N SER A 120 -14.31 15.25 6.79
CA SER A 120 -14.78 13.97 6.24
C SER A 120 -13.76 13.43 5.25
N VAL A 121 -13.28 12.21 5.48
CA VAL A 121 -12.27 11.55 4.65
C VAL A 121 -12.88 10.31 4.00
N ALA A 122 -12.79 10.22 2.68
CA ALA A 122 -13.15 9.02 1.93
C ALA A 122 -11.97 8.05 1.91
N LEU A 123 -12.22 6.79 2.27
CA LEU A 123 -11.21 5.74 2.40
C LEU A 123 -11.52 4.57 1.42
N PRO A 124 -11.30 4.75 0.10
CA PRO A 124 -11.76 3.80 -0.91
C PRO A 124 -11.05 2.43 -0.93
N GLY A 125 -9.98 2.26 -0.14
CA GLY A 125 -9.16 1.05 -0.16
C GLY A 125 -8.39 0.86 -1.47
N ALA A 126 -7.85 -0.36 -1.66
CA ALA A 126 -7.18 -0.76 -2.89
C ALA A 126 -7.43 -2.24 -3.20
N GLN A 127 -7.25 -2.61 -4.47
CA GLN A 127 -7.37 -4.00 -4.94
C GLN A 127 -6.17 -4.37 -5.81
N ILE A 128 -5.62 -5.56 -5.57
CA ILE A 128 -4.57 -6.17 -6.36
C ILE A 128 -5.08 -7.52 -6.89
N ASN A 129 -5.06 -7.67 -8.21
CA ASN A 129 -5.32 -8.93 -8.87
C ASN A 129 -4.00 -9.69 -9.07
N VAL A 130 -3.81 -10.78 -8.33
CA VAL A 130 -2.61 -11.61 -8.37
C VAL A 130 -2.78 -12.72 -9.39
N VAL A 131 -1.97 -12.67 -10.44
CA VAL A 131 -2.06 -13.58 -11.59
C VAL A 131 -0.82 -14.47 -11.69
N PRO A 132 -0.91 -15.62 -12.39
CA PRO A 132 0.27 -16.44 -12.68
C PRO A 132 1.36 -15.65 -13.43
N ALA A 133 2.59 -16.16 -13.42
CA ALA A 133 3.65 -15.64 -14.29
C ALA A 133 3.20 -15.67 -15.77
N PRO A 134 3.54 -14.65 -16.58
CA PRO A 134 3.22 -14.66 -18.00
C PRO A 134 3.74 -15.93 -18.68
N ALA A 135 2.87 -16.63 -19.40
CA ALA A 135 3.15 -17.93 -20.02
C ALA A 135 4.38 -17.93 -20.95
N GLY A 136 4.79 -16.76 -21.47
CA GLY A 136 5.98 -16.61 -22.31
C GLY A 136 7.28 -17.09 -21.65
N ILE A 137 7.42 -16.95 -20.32
CA ILE A 137 8.61 -17.44 -19.60
C ILE A 137 8.66 -18.98 -19.63
N TRP A 138 7.52 -19.63 -19.36
CA TRP A 138 7.41 -21.08 -19.41
C TRP A 138 7.62 -21.63 -20.82
N LEU A 139 7.12 -20.93 -21.84
CA LEU A 139 7.32 -21.29 -23.24
C LEU A 139 8.79 -21.17 -23.66
N LEU A 140 9.52 -20.17 -23.15
CA LEU A 140 10.94 -19.99 -23.43
C LEU A 140 11.79 -21.09 -22.76
N VAL A 141 11.51 -21.41 -21.49
CA VAL A 141 12.23 -22.45 -20.73
C VAL A 141 12.00 -23.83 -21.33
N THR A 142 10.74 -24.18 -21.62
CA THR A 142 10.40 -25.47 -22.22
C THR A 142 10.86 -25.55 -23.68
N GLY A 143 10.77 -24.45 -24.43
CA GLY A 143 11.27 -24.34 -25.80
C GLY A 143 12.78 -24.53 -25.91
N LEU A 144 13.58 -23.91 -25.01
CA LEU A 144 15.02 -24.12 -24.97
C LEU A 144 15.38 -25.56 -24.58
N ALA A 145 14.73 -26.13 -23.56
CA ALA A 145 14.98 -27.50 -23.13
C ALA A 145 14.69 -28.51 -24.27
N GLY A 146 13.62 -28.30 -25.03
CA GLY A 146 13.28 -29.08 -26.22
C GLY A 146 14.29 -28.93 -27.37
N LEU A 147 14.88 -27.74 -27.53
CA LEU A 147 15.90 -27.50 -28.56
C LEU A 147 17.24 -28.17 -28.22
N VAL A 148 17.63 -28.13 -26.95
CA VAL A 148 18.87 -28.76 -26.45
C VAL A 148 18.79 -30.28 -26.58
N THR A 149 17.69 -30.90 -26.14
CA THR A 149 17.48 -32.35 -26.25
C THR A 149 17.50 -32.83 -27.71
N ARG A 150 16.87 -32.11 -28.65
CA ARG A 150 16.96 -32.45 -30.09
C ARG A 150 18.38 -32.39 -30.66
N ARG A 151 19.25 -31.52 -30.13
CA ARG A 151 20.64 -31.41 -30.60
C ARG A 151 21.52 -32.57 -30.13
N PHE A 152 21.21 -33.16 -28.97
CA PHE A 152 21.97 -34.29 -28.42
C PHE A 152 21.48 -35.67 -28.89
N VAL A 153 20.23 -35.78 -29.35
CA VAL A 153 19.67 -37.05 -29.89
C VAL A 153 20.12 -37.35 -31.34
N ARG A 154 20.72 -36.38 -32.06
CA ARG A 154 21.25 -36.57 -33.43
C ARG A 154 22.71 -37.04 -33.49
N ARG A 155 23.20 -37.82 -32.52
CA ARG A 155 24.54 -38.44 -32.57
C ARG A 155 24.44 -39.96 -32.67
#